data_AF-A0A0Q0YNR7-F1
#
_entry.id   AF-A0A0Q0YNR7-F1
#
_cell.length_a   1.000
_cell.length_b   1.000
_cell.length_c   1.000
_cell.angle_alpha   90.00
_cell.angle_beta   90.00
_cell.angle_gamma   90.00
#
_symmetry.space_group_name_H-M   'P 1'
#
loop_
_entity.id
_entity.type
_entity.pdbx_description
1 polymer ?
#
loop_
_entity_poly.entity_id
_entity_poly.type
_entity_poly.pdbx_seq_one_letter_code
_entity_poly.pdbx_strand_id
1 'polypeptide(L)'
;MSLKKKYINKFMRFVLAACTATSMTSVGAAVAGESSSGSSLPVGGCASNLVFVVPGSANTASFFPETVPHGAGTTGIAYRLNATPGVSARMIPFNSAWPVGVVSYSDSYAMGLDKAMGIIAREAQACPSARISLFGYSEGADIAAGVVEAINAHRGPVGPERFGSAALMANPSRGFNGALAWGSASPGEALRPVKDYGVLAERVLEICNAGDVVCDTDHVAPTMNAMNTPVLQDSALLRGQVAWDKVVEWLGSAGPATLPAMVAETPGMLMGWAVHGSYLMPGDGLDAGESFLRAHFV
;
A
#
# COMPACT_ATOMS: atom_id res chain seq x y z
N MET A 1 43.63 -6.99 14.90
CA MET A 1 42.51 -6.06 15.20
C MET A 1 42.76 -4.65 14.63
N SER A 2 43.16 -4.50 13.35
CA SER A 2 43.54 -3.18 12.77
C SER A 2 43.08 -2.95 11.31
N LEU A 3 42.74 -3.98 10.52
CA LEU A 3 42.22 -3.77 9.15
C LEU A 3 40.70 -3.52 9.07
N LYS A 4 39.88 -4.10 9.96
CA LYS A 4 38.40 -3.92 9.94
C LYS A 4 37.96 -2.47 10.17
N LYS A 5 38.66 -1.70 11.00
CA LYS A 5 38.35 -0.27 11.26
C LYS A 5 38.65 0.65 10.06
N LYS A 6 39.59 0.28 9.18
CA LYS A 6 40.00 1.12 8.05
C LYS A 6 39.01 1.09 6.88
N TYR A 7 38.32 -0.04 6.67
CA TYR A 7 37.29 -0.17 5.63
C TYR A 7 35.96 0.46 6.04
N ILE A 8 35.58 0.37 7.32
CA ILE A 8 34.37 1.00 7.88
C ILE A 8 34.40 2.53 7.72
N ASN A 9 35.55 3.16 7.96
CA ASN A 9 35.69 4.62 7.83
C ASN A 9 35.70 5.14 6.38
N LYS A 10 35.98 4.30 5.38
CA LYS A 10 36.03 4.71 3.98
C LYS A 10 34.65 4.62 3.31
N PHE A 11 33.84 3.63 3.72
CA PHE A 11 32.45 3.50 3.29
C PHE A 11 31.55 4.62 3.87
N MET A 12 31.79 4.98 5.14
CA MET A 12 31.05 6.04 5.85
C MET A 12 31.26 7.45 5.29
N ARG A 13 32.35 7.67 4.52
CA ARG A 13 32.62 8.95 3.84
C ARG A 13 31.99 9.08 2.47
N PHE A 14 31.59 7.97 1.83
CA PHE A 14 30.97 7.98 0.51
C PHE A 14 29.45 8.21 0.57
N VAL A 15 28.82 7.84 1.69
CA VAL A 15 27.36 7.99 1.89
C VAL A 15 26.96 9.40 2.35
N LEU A 16 27.91 10.24 2.79
CA LEU A 16 27.62 11.54 3.40
C LEU A 16 27.56 12.75 2.44
N ALA A 17 27.57 12.54 1.11
CA ALA A 17 27.74 13.62 0.14
C ALA A 17 26.49 14.00 -0.70
N ALA A 18 25.28 13.63 -0.29
CA ALA A 18 24.06 13.98 -1.03
C ALA A 18 22.86 14.34 -0.14
N CYS A 19 23.03 15.31 0.77
CA CYS A 19 21.91 15.96 1.44
C CYS A 19 22.17 17.46 1.56
N THR A 20 21.90 18.23 0.49
CA THR A 20 21.71 19.68 0.61
C THR A 20 20.34 19.92 1.24
N ALA A 21 20.34 20.34 2.50
CA ALA A 21 19.16 20.70 3.26
C ALA A 21 18.60 22.05 2.76
N THR A 22 17.38 22.04 2.21
CA THR A 22 16.58 23.26 2.05
C THR A 22 15.72 23.42 3.29
N SER A 23 16.09 24.36 4.15
CA SER A 23 15.36 24.73 5.36
C SER A 23 14.04 25.42 5.00
N MET A 24 12.91 24.77 5.29
CA MET A 24 11.58 25.41 5.30
C MET A 24 11.23 25.87 6.73
N THR A 25 10.94 27.16 6.85
CA THR A 25 10.46 27.84 8.05
C THR A 25 9.09 27.32 8.50
N SER A 26 8.99 26.88 9.75
CA SER A 26 7.75 26.45 10.40
C SER A 26 6.86 27.64 10.78
N VAL A 27 5.64 27.70 10.26
CA VAL A 27 4.57 28.53 10.84
C VAL A 27 3.84 27.70 11.88
N GLY A 28 3.92 28.11 13.14
CA GLY A 28 3.19 27.48 14.24
C GLY A 28 1.71 27.83 14.18
N ALA A 29 0.85 26.81 14.21
CA ALA A 29 -0.58 26.96 14.47
C ALA A 29 -0.91 26.25 15.79
N ALA A 30 -1.53 26.99 16.71
CA ALA A 30 -1.96 26.53 18.01
C ALA A 30 -3.07 25.47 17.88
N VAL A 31 -2.93 24.36 18.60
CA VAL A 31 -3.98 23.36 18.77
C VAL A 31 -4.96 23.83 19.85
N ALA A 32 -6.16 24.22 19.43
CA ALA A 32 -7.32 24.26 20.33
C ALA A 32 -7.90 22.84 20.39
N GLY A 33 -8.04 22.30 21.59
CA GLY A 33 -8.66 21.00 21.81
C GLY A 33 -10.18 21.10 21.69
N GLU A 34 -10.78 20.16 20.96
CA GLU A 34 -12.22 19.91 21.03
C GLU A 34 -12.49 18.41 21.17
N SER A 35 -13.35 18.13 22.14
CA SER A 35 -13.86 16.83 22.53
C SER A 35 -14.57 16.13 21.38
N SER A 36 -14.23 14.87 21.15
CA SER A 36 -14.93 14.00 20.20
C SER A 36 -16.33 13.64 20.72
N SER A 37 -17.33 14.40 20.28
CA SER A 37 -18.72 13.96 20.31
C SER A 37 -18.90 12.85 19.26
N GLY A 38 -19.31 11.66 19.71
CA GLY A 38 -19.68 10.57 18.82
C GLY A 38 -20.84 10.99 17.92
N SER A 39 -20.59 11.10 16.63
CA SER A 39 -21.64 11.32 15.63
C SER A 39 -22.44 10.04 15.49
N SER A 40 -23.67 10.09 16.03
CA SER A 40 -24.72 9.14 15.70
C SER A 40 -25.07 9.28 14.21
N LEU A 41 -25.19 8.13 13.53
CA LEU A 41 -25.61 8.05 12.13
C LEU A 41 -27.01 8.68 11.96
N PRO A 42 -27.28 9.42 10.86
CA PRO A 42 -28.63 9.88 10.55
C PRO A 42 -29.57 8.69 10.38
N VAL A 43 -30.81 8.83 10.84
CA VAL A 43 -31.88 7.86 10.65
C VAL A 43 -32.22 7.81 9.15
N GLY A 44 -31.53 6.92 8.45
CA GLY A 44 -31.63 6.72 7.02
C GLY A 44 -30.70 5.58 6.60
N GLY A 45 -31.09 4.36 6.95
CA GLY A 45 -30.65 3.06 6.41
C GLY A 45 -29.15 2.83 6.16
N CYS A 46 -28.62 1.74 6.70
CA CYS A 46 -27.32 1.22 6.25
C CYS A 46 -27.21 1.14 4.73
N ALA A 47 -26.07 1.59 4.19
CA ALA A 47 -25.72 1.33 2.80
C ALA A 47 -25.68 -0.17 2.55
N SER A 48 -26.14 -0.60 1.37
CA SER A 48 -26.08 -2.02 0.97
C SER A 48 -24.64 -2.44 0.63
N ASN A 49 -23.80 -1.47 0.26
CA ASN A 49 -22.42 -1.68 -0.12
C ASN A 49 -21.51 -0.71 0.65
N LEU A 50 -20.61 -1.25 1.45
CA LEU A 50 -19.54 -0.49 2.10
C LEU A 50 -18.26 -0.66 1.29
N VAL A 51 -17.63 0.45 0.92
CA VAL A 51 -16.37 0.42 0.17
C VAL A 51 -15.26 1.06 0.98
N PHE A 52 -14.16 0.35 1.18
CA PHE A 52 -13.03 0.84 1.94
C PHE A 52 -11.90 1.20 0.98
N VAL A 53 -11.56 2.48 0.94
CA VAL A 53 -10.54 3.04 0.05
C VAL A 53 -9.26 3.24 0.85
N VAL A 54 -8.19 2.56 0.45
CA VAL A 54 -6.90 2.53 1.15
C VAL A 54 -5.85 3.28 0.33
N PRO A 55 -5.42 4.48 0.78
CA PRO A 55 -4.38 5.26 0.11
C PRO A 55 -3.01 4.58 0.14
N GLY A 56 -2.15 4.96 -0.80
CA GLY A 56 -0.76 4.53 -0.85
C GLY A 56 0.16 5.31 0.11
N SER A 57 1.45 5.03 0.01
CA SER A 57 2.48 5.64 0.84
C SER A 57 2.52 7.16 0.68
N ALA A 58 2.73 7.88 1.78
CA ALA A 58 2.71 9.34 1.86
C ALA A 58 1.41 10.03 1.39
N ASN A 59 0.30 9.29 1.22
CA ASN A 59 -1.00 9.82 0.78
C ASN A 59 -2.04 9.87 1.91
N THR A 60 -1.69 9.44 3.13
CA THR A 60 -2.59 9.47 4.30
C THR A 60 -1.82 9.57 5.63
N ALA A 61 -2.54 9.93 6.69
CA ALA A 61 -2.04 9.97 8.07
C ALA A 61 -3.12 9.47 9.04
N SER A 62 -2.72 8.89 10.17
CA SER A 62 -3.65 8.27 11.14
C SER A 62 -4.73 9.20 11.71
N PHE A 63 -4.53 10.51 11.64
CA PHE A 63 -5.46 11.53 12.13
C PHE A 63 -6.42 12.06 11.04
N PHE A 64 -6.28 11.62 9.79
CA PHE A 64 -7.21 12.03 8.74
C PHE A 64 -8.61 11.45 8.97
N PRO A 65 -9.69 12.21 8.72
CA PRO A 65 -11.04 11.69 8.88
C PRO A 65 -11.36 10.56 7.89
N GLU A 66 -12.06 9.54 8.36
CA GLU A 66 -12.46 8.37 7.54
C GLU A 66 -13.54 8.71 6.49
N THR A 67 -14.28 9.81 6.69
CA THR A 67 -15.37 10.25 5.81
C THR A 67 -14.94 11.31 4.79
N VAL A 68 -13.71 11.82 4.89
CA VAL A 68 -13.18 12.84 3.98
C VAL A 68 -12.24 12.18 2.99
N PRO A 69 -12.62 12.08 1.70
CA PRO A 69 -11.74 11.58 0.65
C PRO A 69 -10.37 12.27 0.65
N HIS A 70 -9.31 11.48 0.60
CA HIS A 70 -7.94 11.96 0.60
C HIS A 70 -6.99 11.01 -0.15
N GLY A 71 -5.76 11.48 -0.39
CA GLY A 71 -4.74 10.79 -1.19
C GLY A 71 -4.93 11.01 -2.69
N ALA A 72 -3.82 11.17 -3.42
CA ALA A 72 -3.86 11.29 -4.87
C ALA A 72 -4.36 9.97 -5.49
N GLY A 73 -5.17 10.06 -6.55
CA GLY A 73 -5.91 8.92 -7.12
C GLY A 73 -7.10 8.46 -6.26
N THR A 74 -6.87 8.12 -4.98
CA THR A 74 -7.89 7.57 -4.07
C THR A 74 -9.00 8.55 -3.71
N THR A 75 -8.73 9.86 -3.72
CA THR A 75 -9.76 10.89 -3.51
C THR A 75 -10.85 10.81 -4.57
N GLY A 76 -10.46 10.71 -5.85
CA GLY A 76 -11.40 10.71 -6.97
C GLY A 76 -12.34 9.51 -6.94
N ILE A 77 -11.80 8.31 -6.72
CA ILE A 77 -12.61 7.09 -6.64
C ILE A 77 -13.55 7.11 -5.43
N ALA A 78 -13.10 7.58 -4.27
CA ALA A 78 -13.96 7.69 -3.09
C ALA A 78 -15.16 8.63 -3.32
N TYR A 79 -14.94 9.77 -3.99
CA TYR A 79 -16.03 10.67 -4.37
C TYR A 79 -17.02 10.02 -5.33
N ARG A 80 -16.54 9.36 -6.40
CA ARG A 80 -17.41 8.74 -7.40
C ARG A 80 -18.19 7.55 -6.85
N LEU A 81 -17.57 6.75 -5.98
CA LEU A 81 -18.26 5.67 -5.28
C LEU A 81 -19.34 6.19 -4.34
N ASN A 82 -19.06 7.23 -3.54
CA ASN A 82 -20.07 7.85 -2.66
C ASN A 82 -21.24 8.52 -3.42
N ALA A 83 -21.06 8.88 -4.68
CA ALA A 83 -22.15 9.37 -5.52
C ALA A 83 -23.12 8.26 -5.97
N THR A 84 -22.83 7.00 -5.64
CA THR A 84 -23.64 5.84 -6.05
C THR A 84 -24.73 5.55 -5.01
N PRO A 85 -26.01 5.45 -5.41
CA PRO A 85 -27.07 5.04 -4.50
C PRO A 85 -26.75 3.70 -3.81
N GLY A 86 -27.00 3.62 -2.50
CA GLY A 86 -26.76 2.40 -1.73
C GLY A 86 -25.30 2.08 -1.41
N VAL A 87 -24.35 2.98 -1.76
CA VAL A 87 -22.92 2.85 -1.45
C VAL A 87 -22.51 3.85 -0.37
N SER A 88 -21.67 3.41 0.56
CA SER A 88 -20.98 4.28 1.50
C SER A 88 -19.49 3.95 1.50
N ALA A 89 -18.68 4.84 0.94
CA ALA A 89 -17.23 4.73 0.94
C ALA A 89 -16.61 5.34 2.20
N ARG A 90 -15.60 4.67 2.75
CA ARG A 90 -14.77 5.10 3.88
C ARG A 90 -13.31 5.03 3.49
N MET A 91 -12.55 6.05 3.87
CA MET A 91 -11.10 6.03 3.77
C MET A 91 -10.52 5.24 4.93
N ILE A 92 -9.38 4.57 4.70
CA ILE A 92 -8.56 3.96 5.77
C ILE A 92 -7.37 4.88 6.07
N PRO A 93 -7.41 5.68 7.15
CA PRO A 93 -6.32 6.58 7.52
C PRO A 93 -5.29 5.89 8.41
N PHE A 94 -4.04 5.81 7.96
CA PHE A 94 -2.94 5.20 8.72
C PHE A 94 -1.65 5.99 8.55
N ASN A 95 -0.61 5.66 9.34
CA ASN A 95 0.66 6.35 9.24
C ASN A 95 1.48 5.78 8.06
N SER A 96 1.27 6.36 6.88
CA SER A 96 1.92 5.97 5.63
C SER A 96 3.26 6.67 5.38
N ALA A 97 3.90 7.20 6.42
CA ALA A 97 5.08 8.06 6.32
C ALA A 97 6.41 7.27 6.25
N TRP A 98 6.39 5.99 5.86
CA TRP A 98 7.63 5.24 5.68
C TRP A 98 8.56 5.82 4.59
N PRO A 99 8.08 6.45 3.48
CA PRO A 99 9.00 6.99 2.47
C PRO A 99 9.87 8.14 2.99
N VAL A 100 9.40 8.85 4.03
CA VAL A 100 10.21 9.87 4.71
C VAL A 100 11.09 9.28 5.82
N GLY A 101 11.09 7.96 6.00
CA GLY A 101 11.96 7.25 6.94
C GLY A 101 11.56 7.39 8.41
N VAL A 102 10.34 7.89 8.71
CA VAL A 102 9.87 7.98 10.10
C VAL A 102 9.31 6.66 10.59
N VAL A 103 8.76 5.80 9.74
CA VAL A 103 8.35 4.44 10.12
C VAL A 103 8.94 3.46 9.13
N SER A 104 9.06 2.20 9.52
CA SER A 104 9.41 1.15 8.57
C SER A 104 8.19 0.84 7.69
N TYR A 105 8.40 0.24 6.52
CA TYR A 105 7.28 -0.23 5.69
C TYR A 105 6.45 -1.28 6.44
N SER A 106 7.10 -2.21 7.15
CA SER A 106 6.44 -3.25 7.93
C SER A 106 5.54 -2.67 9.03
N ASP A 107 6.02 -1.63 9.73
CA ASP A 107 5.21 -0.93 10.73
C ASP A 107 4.02 -0.18 10.07
N SER A 108 4.29 0.50 8.96
CA SER A 108 3.28 1.24 8.19
C SER A 108 2.17 0.31 7.69
N TYR A 109 2.54 -0.82 7.09
CA TYR A 109 1.65 -1.91 6.69
C TYR A 109 0.86 -2.48 7.87
N ALA A 110 1.54 -2.83 8.98
CA ALA A 110 0.88 -3.42 10.14
C ALA A 110 -0.16 -2.47 10.77
N MET A 111 0.18 -1.19 10.92
CA MET A 111 -0.76 -0.16 11.37
C MET A 111 -1.92 0.01 10.39
N GLY A 112 -1.63 0.01 9.09
CA GLY A 112 -2.65 0.14 8.05
C GLY A 112 -3.63 -1.05 8.03
N LEU A 113 -3.11 -2.27 8.15
CA LEU A 113 -3.91 -3.48 8.22
C LEU A 113 -4.76 -3.52 9.48
N ASP A 114 -4.19 -3.24 10.66
CA ASP A 114 -4.94 -3.17 11.91
C ASP A 114 -6.07 -2.13 11.84
N LYS A 115 -5.76 -0.94 11.31
CA LYS A 115 -6.76 0.11 11.10
C LYS A 115 -7.86 -0.30 10.14
N ALA A 116 -7.51 -0.92 9.00
CA ALA A 116 -8.47 -1.43 8.04
C ALA A 116 -9.41 -2.46 8.68
N MET A 117 -8.85 -3.45 9.37
CA MET A 117 -9.61 -4.50 10.06
C MET A 117 -10.57 -3.91 11.09
N GLY A 118 -10.11 -2.95 11.90
CA GLY A 118 -10.92 -2.28 12.93
C GLY A 118 -12.06 -1.43 12.35
N ILE A 119 -11.78 -0.63 11.33
CA ILE A 119 -12.81 0.19 10.65
C ILE A 119 -13.85 -0.71 9.99
N ILE A 120 -13.41 -1.73 9.24
CA ILE A 120 -14.31 -2.64 8.54
C ILE A 120 -15.19 -3.37 9.55
N ALA A 121 -14.63 -3.90 10.64
CA ALA A 121 -15.40 -4.57 11.70
C ALA A 121 -16.49 -3.64 12.27
N ARG A 122 -16.13 -2.39 12.58
CA ARG A 122 -17.06 -1.41 13.15
C ARG A 122 -18.22 -1.07 12.21
N GLU A 123 -17.93 -0.74 10.96
CA GLU A 123 -18.98 -0.42 9.97
C GLU A 123 -19.80 -1.67 9.61
N ALA A 124 -19.16 -2.83 9.53
CA ALA A 124 -19.82 -4.11 9.23
C ALA A 124 -20.74 -4.59 10.37
N GLN A 125 -20.43 -4.22 11.63
CA GLN A 125 -21.30 -4.44 12.79
C GLN A 125 -22.48 -3.48 12.79
N ALA A 126 -22.26 -2.20 12.46
CA ALA A 126 -23.33 -1.22 12.32
C ALA A 126 -24.28 -1.58 11.17
N CYS A 127 -23.75 -2.18 10.10
CA CYS A 127 -24.48 -2.56 8.89
C CYS A 127 -24.30 -4.04 8.56
N PRO A 128 -25.03 -4.94 9.27
CA PRO A 128 -24.80 -6.38 9.20
C PRO A 128 -25.17 -7.00 7.84
N SER A 129 -26.07 -6.38 7.08
CA SER A 129 -26.47 -6.84 5.75
C SER A 129 -25.59 -6.29 4.62
N ALA A 130 -24.69 -5.35 4.91
CA ALA A 130 -23.90 -4.71 3.87
C ALA A 130 -22.82 -5.65 3.33
N ARG A 131 -22.60 -5.63 2.00
CA ARG A 131 -21.43 -6.23 1.36
C ARG A 131 -20.23 -5.29 1.49
N ILE A 132 -19.05 -5.87 1.64
CA ILE A 132 -17.80 -5.14 1.84
C ILE A 132 -16.94 -5.24 0.58
N SER A 133 -16.51 -4.11 0.04
CA SER A 133 -15.54 -4.07 -1.07
C SER A 133 -14.34 -3.19 -0.73
N LEU A 134 -13.20 -3.42 -1.36
CA LEU A 134 -11.97 -2.65 -1.13
C LEU A 134 -11.44 -2.04 -2.42
N PHE A 135 -10.92 -0.83 -2.32
CA PHE A 135 -10.01 -0.27 -3.31
C PHE A 135 -8.70 0.05 -2.61
N GLY A 136 -7.57 -0.37 -3.19
CA GLY A 136 -6.27 -0.03 -2.67
C GLY A 136 -5.32 0.43 -3.77
N TYR A 137 -4.43 1.36 -3.43
CA TYR A 137 -3.35 1.80 -4.31
C TYR A 137 -1.98 1.61 -3.64
N SER A 138 -1.01 1.03 -4.34
CA SER A 138 0.38 0.84 -3.87
C SER A 138 0.41 0.10 -2.52
N GLU A 139 1.01 0.66 -1.47
CA GLU A 139 0.92 0.13 -0.10
C GLU A 139 -0.52 -0.12 0.38
N GLY A 140 -1.46 0.73 0.00
CA GLY A 140 -2.87 0.53 0.31
C GLY A 140 -3.48 -0.69 -0.41
N ALA A 141 -2.97 -1.04 -1.59
CA ALA A 141 -3.32 -2.28 -2.28
C ALA A 141 -2.77 -3.50 -1.54
N ASP A 142 -1.57 -3.43 -0.97
CA ASP A 142 -1.04 -4.52 -0.12
C ASP A 142 -1.86 -4.70 1.16
N ILE A 143 -2.24 -3.59 1.81
CA ILE A 143 -3.11 -3.61 2.99
C ILE A 143 -4.47 -4.23 2.65
N ALA A 144 -5.09 -3.79 1.54
CA ALA A 144 -6.36 -4.35 1.07
C ALA A 144 -6.23 -5.84 0.72
N ALA A 145 -5.15 -6.25 0.04
CA ALA A 145 -4.83 -7.64 -0.24
C ALA A 145 -4.69 -8.47 1.05
N GLY A 146 -4.06 -7.92 2.09
CA GLY A 146 -3.97 -8.53 3.42
C GLY A 146 -5.33 -8.71 4.10
N VAL A 147 -6.26 -7.77 3.93
CA VAL A 147 -7.65 -7.93 4.39
C VAL A 147 -8.34 -9.07 3.63
N VAL A 148 -8.19 -9.15 2.31
CA VAL A 148 -8.77 -10.24 1.50
C VAL A 148 -8.21 -11.60 1.93
N GLU A 149 -6.89 -11.71 2.09
CA GLU A 149 -6.23 -12.91 2.61
C GLU A 149 -6.75 -13.29 4.01
N ALA A 150 -6.97 -12.31 4.90
CA ALA A 150 -7.54 -12.56 6.21
C ALA A 150 -8.99 -13.09 6.12
N ILE A 151 -9.83 -12.51 5.25
CA ILE A 151 -11.21 -12.98 5.03
C ILE A 151 -11.20 -14.40 4.45
N ASN A 152 -10.37 -14.68 3.44
CA ASN A 152 -10.19 -16.02 2.87
C ASN A 152 -9.79 -17.05 3.95
N ALA A 153 -8.89 -16.66 4.86
CA ALA A 153 -8.46 -17.49 5.98
C ALA A 153 -9.46 -17.54 7.17
N HIS A 154 -10.68 -17.00 7.02
CA HIS A 154 -11.68 -16.89 8.10
C HIS A 154 -11.19 -16.14 9.36
N ARG A 155 -10.21 -15.25 9.20
CA ARG A 155 -9.69 -14.34 10.23
C ARG A 155 -10.10 -12.88 10.00
N GLY A 156 -10.79 -12.62 8.89
CA GLY A 156 -11.29 -11.32 8.47
C GLY A 156 -12.36 -10.76 9.41
N PRO A 157 -12.63 -9.45 9.36
CA PRO A 157 -13.65 -8.83 10.19
C PRO A 157 -15.08 -9.19 9.73
N VAL A 158 -15.20 -9.85 8.57
CA VAL A 158 -16.42 -10.43 8.00
C VAL A 158 -16.09 -11.78 7.36
N GLY A 159 -17.11 -12.62 7.13
CA GLY A 159 -16.95 -13.87 6.40
C GLY A 159 -16.87 -13.69 4.88
N PRO A 160 -16.36 -14.69 4.13
CA PRO A 160 -16.26 -14.69 2.66
C PRO A 160 -17.58 -14.38 1.92
N GLU A 161 -18.72 -14.73 2.52
CA GLU A 161 -20.06 -14.48 1.98
C GLU A 161 -20.42 -12.99 1.90
N ARG A 162 -19.84 -12.17 2.80
CA ARG A 162 -20.03 -10.72 2.84
C ARG A 162 -19.04 -9.96 1.99
N PHE A 163 -18.00 -10.63 1.48
CA PHE A 163 -17.03 -10.02 0.58
C PHE A 163 -17.66 -9.77 -0.81
N GLY A 164 -17.73 -8.50 -1.21
CA GLY A 164 -18.14 -8.04 -2.53
C GLY A 164 -17.02 -8.23 -3.54
N SER A 165 -16.03 -7.36 -3.51
CA SER A 165 -14.85 -7.45 -4.38
C SER A 165 -13.68 -6.59 -3.88
N ALA A 166 -12.50 -6.77 -4.47
CA ALA A 166 -11.37 -5.86 -4.30
C ALA A 166 -10.76 -5.45 -5.63
N ALA A 167 -10.46 -4.16 -5.79
CA ALA A 167 -9.64 -3.65 -6.89
C ALA A 167 -8.31 -3.14 -6.32
N LEU A 168 -7.22 -3.78 -6.72
CA LEU A 168 -5.89 -3.64 -6.16
C LEU A 168 -4.97 -3.04 -7.22
N MET A 169 -4.63 -1.76 -7.05
CA MET A 169 -3.87 -1.01 -8.04
C MET A 169 -2.42 -0.88 -7.63
N ALA A 170 -1.51 -1.26 -8.52
CA ALA A 170 -0.07 -1.25 -8.28
C ALA A 170 0.31 -2.01 -7.00
N ASN A 171 -0.30 -3.17 -6.79
CA ASN A 171 -0.12 -4.00 -5.60
C ASN A 171 1.31 -4.58 -5.54
N PRO A 172 2.10 -4.29 -4.50
CA PRO A 172 3.43 -4.89 -4.34
C PRO A 172 3.36 -6.39 -4.10
N SER A 173 2.21 -6.93 -3.70
CA SER A 173 2.00 -8.36 -3.43
C SER A 173 1.09 -9.02 -4.49
N ARG A 174 1.08 -8.49 -5.72
CA ARG A 174 0.22 -8.90 -6.84
C ARG A 174 0.29 -10.42 -7.07
N GLY A 175 -0.87 -11.08 -7.18
CA GLY A 175 -0.97 -12.53 -7.38
C GLY A 175 -2.00 -12.94 -8.43
N PHE A 176 -1.70 -13.99 -9.21
CA PHE A 176 -2.54 -14.48 -10.33
C PHE A 176 -3.30 -15.78 -10.04
N ASN A 177 -3.37 -16.22 -8.78
CA ASN A 177 -3.99 -17.49 -8.37
C ASN A 177 -5.53 -17.46 -8.46
N GLY A 178 -6.07 -17.22 -9.66
CA GLY A 178 -7.49 -17.01 -9.94
C GLY A 178 -7.95 -15.55 -9.89
N ALA A 179 -7.05 -14.62 -9.51
CA ALA A 179 -7.35 -13.19 -9.56
C ALA A 179 -7.46 -12.71 -11.01
N LEU A 180 -8.37 -11.78 -11.24
CA LEU A 180 -8.52 -11.14 -12.54
C LEU A 180 -7.41 -10.12 -12.72
N ALA A 181 -6.91 -10.00 -13.95
CA ALA A 181 -5.83 -9.09 -14.30
C ALA A 181 -6.35 -7.95 -15.19
N TRP A 182 -5.89 -6.73 -14.94
CA TRP A 182 -6.09 -5.59 -15.81
C TRP A 182 -4.78 -4.80 -15.96
N GLY A 183 -4.57 -4.25 -17.15
CA GLY A 183 -3.38 -3.47 -17.50
C GLY A 183 -2.45 -4.24 -18.43
N SER A 184 -1.29 -3.65 -18.70
CA SER A 184 -0.33 -4.17 -19.70
C SER A 184 0.73 -5.11 -19.12
N ALA A 185 0.86 -5.21 -17.79
CA ALA A 185 1.86 -6.07 -17.17
C ALA A 185 1.54 -7.54 -17.41
N SER A 186 2.54 -8.31 -17.84
CA SER A 186 2.42 -9.76 -17.92
C SER A 186 2.38 -10.37 -16.51
N PRO A 187 1.91 -11.62 -16.35
CA PRO A 187 2.08 -12.35 -15.10
C PRO A 187 3.56 -12.41 -14.72
N GLY A 188 3.87 -12.14 -13.45
CA GLY A 188 5.22 -12.04 -12.93
C GLY A 188 5.23 -11.78 -11.42
N GLU A 189 6.43 -11.64 -10.87
CA GLU A 189 6.65 -11.34 -9.45
C GLU A 189 6.66 -9.83 -9.18
N ALA A 190 5.99 -9.46 -8.10
CA ALA A 190 5.94 -8.09 -7.59
C ALA A 190 6.95 -7.89 -6.44
N LEU A 191 7.00 -6.69 -5.89
CA LEU A 191 8.02 -6.29 -4.91
C LEU A 191 7.93 -7.05 -3.58
N ARG A 192 6.81 -7.68 -3.28
CA ARG A 192 6.51 -8.40 -2.03
C ARG A 192 5.94 -9.79 -2.33
N PRO A 193 6.07 -10.73 -1.38
CA PRO A 193 5.50 -12.06 -1.53
C PRO A 193 4.00 -11.99 -1.83
N VAL A 194 3.56 -12.83 -2.77
CA VAL A 194 2.18 -12.92 -3.23
C VAL A 194 1.22 -13.21 -2.06
N LYS A 195 0.05 -12.56 -2.08
CA LYS A 195 -1.07 -12.84 -1.17
C LYS A 195 -1.98 -13.95 -1.67
N ASP A 196 -2.49 -14.78 -0.75
CA ASP A 196 -3.43 -15.85 -1.10
C ASP A 196 -4.89 -15.41 -0.90
N TYR A 197 -5.57 -15.16 -2.02
CA TYR A 197 -7.00 -14.81 -2.04
C TYR A 197 -7.91 -16.04 -1.98
N GLY A 198 -7.38 -17.25 -2.22
CA GLY A 198 -8.12 -18.52 -2.23
C GLY A 198 -9.45 -18.42 -2.97
N VAL A 199 -10.54 -18.74 -2.28
CA VAL A 199 -11.89 -18.77 -2.87
C VAL A 199 -12.42 -17.39 -3.28
N LEU A 200 -11.76 -16.32 -2.86
CA LEU A 200 -12.13 -14.94 -3.18
C LEU A 200 -11.45 -14.43 -4.45
N ALA A 201 -10.51 -15.18 -5.03
CA ALA A 201 -9.66 -14.70 -6.12
C ALA A 201 -10.46 -14.14 -7.32
N GLU A 202 -11.54 -14.79 -7.73
CA GLU A 202 -12.39 -14.32 -8.85
C GLU A 202 -13.10 -12.99 -8.58
N ARG A 203 -13.11 -12.53 -7.32
CA ARG A 203 -13.65 -11.22 -6.89
C ARG A 203 -12.54 -10.20 -6.63
N VAL A 204 -11.31 -10.49 -7.04
CA VAL A 204 -10.16 -9.58 -6.93
C VAL A 204 -9.68 -9.20 -8.33
N LEU A 205 -9.53 -7.90 -8.56
CA LEU A 205 -8.92 -7.34 -9.77
C LEU A 205 -7.55 -6.75 -9.43
N GLU A 206 -6.50 -7.34 -9.97
CA GLU A 206 -5.13 -6.83 -9.93
C GLU A 206 -4.89 -5.91 -11.13
N ILE A 207 -4.62 -4.63 -10.86
CA ILE A 207 -4.42 -3.58 -11.86
C ILE A 207 -2.93 -3.23 -11.88
N CYS A 208 -2.25 -3.59 -12.96
CA CYS A 208 -0.81 -3.35 -13.11
C CYS A 208 -0.42 -3.11 -14.59
N ASN A 209 0.35 -2.06 -14.81
CA ASN A 209 0.94 -1.69 -16.09
C ASN A 209 2.37 -2.22 -16.19
N ALA A 210 2.74 -2.67 -17.38
CA ALA A 210 4.09 -3.12 -17.66
C ALA A 210 5.09 -2.01 -17.36
N GLY A 211 6.19 -2.38 -16.73
CA GLY A 211 7.23 -1.43 -16.35
C GLY A 211 7.01 -0.75 -14.99
N ASP A 212 5.94 -1.05 -14.25
CA ASP A 212 5.80 -0.59 -12.86
C ASP A 212 6.75 -1.37 -11.95
N VAL A 213 7.69 -0.67 -11.32
CA VAL A 213 8.71 -1.32 -10.48
C VAL A 213 8.14 -1.99 -9.21
N VAL A 214 6.89 -1.69 -8.82
CA VAL A 214 6.25 -2.21 -7.61
C VAL A 214 5.44 -3.48 -7.89
N CYS A 215 4.62 -3.48 -8.93
CA CYS A 215 3.74 -4.61 -9.25
C CYS A 215 4.23 -5.49 -10.41
N ASP A 216 5.25 -5.05 -11.14
CA ASP A 216 5.90 -5.72 -12.28
C ASP A 216 7.42 -5.78 -12.07
N THR A 217 7.84 -6.04 -10.83
CA THR A 217 9.22 -5.85 -10.36
C THR A 217 10.22 -6.73 -11.08
N ASP A 218 9.92 -8.00 -11.32
CA ASP A 218 10.81 -8.93 -12.01
C ASP A 218 11.14 -8.52 -13.46
N HIS A 219 10.21 -7.85 -14.15
CA HIS A 219 10.44 -7.31 -15.48
C HIS A 219 11.23 -5.99 -15.50
N VAL A 220 11.30 -5.28 -14.37
CA VAL A 220 11.95 -3.95 -14.28
C VAL A 220 13.30 -4.00 -13.55
N ALA A 221 13.31 -4.62 -12.38
CA ALA A 221 14.43 -4.67 -11.46
C ALA A 221 14.45 -6.02 -10.72
N PRO A 222 14.78 -7.13 -11.41
CA PRO A 222 14.75 -8.47 -10.82
C PRO A 222 15.72 -8.61 -9.64
N THR A 223 16.83 -7.86 -9.60
CA THR A 223 17.71 -7.84 -8.43
C THR A 223 17.06 -7.14 -7.23
N MET A 224 16.11 -6.21 -7.46
CA MET A 224 15.30 -5.60 -6.42
C MET A 224 14.29 -6.56 -5.80
N ASN A 225 13.71 -7.46 -6.62
CA ASN A 225 12.90 -8.56 -6.11
C ASN A 225 13.75 -9.55 -5.28
N ALA A 226 15.01 -9.79 -5.64
CA ALA A 226 15.94 -10.53 -4.78
C ALA A 226 16.36 -9.78 -3.50
N MET A 227 16.14 -8.45 -3.44
CA MET A 227 16.29 -7.60 -2.24
C MET A 227 14.99 -7.42 -1.45
N ASN A 228 13.89 -8.02 -1.91
CA ASN A 228 12.69 -8.20 -1.11
C ASN A 228 13.11 -8.92 0.17
N THR A 229 13.16 -8.21 1.30
CA THR A 229 12.14 -8.43 2.35
C THR A 229 12.44 -7.73 3.68
N PRO A 230 13.67 -7.50 4.17
CA PRO A 230 13.74 -6.96 5.55
C PRO A 230 14.50 -5.63 5.70
N VAL A 231 15.59 -5.41 4.95
CA VAL A 231 16.43 -4.21 5.19
C VAL A 231 15.66 -2.93 4.89
N LEU A 232 15.03 -2.82 3.72
CA LEU A 232 14.24 -1.65 3.36
C LEU A 232 12.87 -1.63 4.04
N GLN A 233 12.32 -2.81 4.34
CA GLN A 233 10.99 -2.91 4.95
C GLN A 233 11.00 -2.63 6.46
N ASP A 234 12.06 -3.01 7.16
CA ASP A 234 12.21 -2.92 8.62
C ASP A 234 13.18 -1.81 9.06
N SER A 235 13.68 -0.98 8.14
CA SER A 235 14.50 0.18 8.49
C SER A 235 13.71 1.49 8.45
N ALA A 236 13.85 2.29 9.49
CA ALA A 236 13.39 3.67 9.55
C ALA A 236 14.60 4.56 9.84
N LEU A 237 15.30 4.96 8.76
CA LEU A 237 16.61 5.60 8.84
C LEU A 237 16.59 6.91 9.66
N LEU A 238 15.50 7.70 9.59
CA LEU A 238 15.40 8.93 10.38
C LEU A 238 15.15 8.69 11.87
N ARG A 239 14.73 7.49 12.26
CA ARG A 239 14.65 7.07 13.67
C ARG A 239 15.87 6.26 14.13
N GLY A 240 16.90 6.15 13.30
CA GLY A 240 18.08 5.32 13.59
C GLY A 240 17.78 3.83 13.63
N GLN A 241 16.63 3.40 13.12
CA GLN A 241 16.26 1.99 13.02
C GLN A 241 16.83 1.43 11.72
N VAL A 242 17.75 0.49 11.86
CA VAL A 242 18.37 -0.24 10.76
C VAL A 242 18.30 -1.72 11.09
N ALA A 243 17.77 -2.53 10.18
CA ALA A 243 17.74 -3.99 10.31
C ALA A 243 19.13 -4.59 10.04
N TRP A 244 20.06 -4.42 11.00
CA TRP A 244 21.48 -4.80 10.84
C TRP A 244 21.70 -6.28 10.58
N ASP A 245 20.92 -7.14 11.22
CA ASP A 245 20.89 -8.58 11.00
C ASP A 245 20.58 -8.91 9.53
N LYS A 246 19.65 -8.16 8.95
CA LYS A 246 19.19 -8.32 7.57
C LYS A 246 20.16 -7.76 6.54
N VAL A 247 20.87 -6.69 6.90
CA VAL A 247 21.98 -6.16 6.08
C VAL A 247 23.10 -7.19 6.00
N VAL A 248 23.43 -7.85 7.11
CA VAL A 248 24.47 -8.88 7.14
C VAL A 248 24.05 -10.13 6.37
N GLU A 249 22.79 -10.55 6.49
CA GLU A 249 22.21 -11.65 5.72
C GLU A 249 22.29 -11.39 4.20
N TRP A 250 21.89 -10.19 3.76
CA TRP A 250 21.99 -9.78 2.36
C TRP A 250 23.44 -9.69 1.86
N LEU A 251 24.36 -9.09 2.62
CA LEU A 251 25.78 -9.05 2.24
C LEU A 251 26.39 -10.45 2.14
N GLY A 252 25.86 -11.42 2.89
CA GLY A 252 26.27 -12.82 2.85
C GLY A 252 25.70 -13.59 1.65
N SER A 253 24.52 -13.21 1.14
CA SER A 253 23.87 -13.84 -0.02
C SER A 253 24.18 -13.16 -1.35
N ALA A 254 24.61 -11.90 -1.34
CA ALA A 254 24.98 -11.14 -2.53
C ALA A 254 26.27 -11.68 -3.17
N GLY A 255 26.15 -12.23 -4.38
CA GLY A 255 27.29 -12.64 -5.20
C GLY A 255 28.02 -11.44 -5.82
N PRO A 256 29.22 -11.64 -6.39
CA PRO A 256 29.99 -10.56 -7.03
C PRO A 256 29.26 -9.90 -8.22
N ALA A 257 28.25 -10.57 -8.79
CA ALA A 257 27.44 -10.05 -9.89
C ALA A 257 26.25 -9.18 -9.43
N THR A 258 25.87 -9.21 -8.15
CA THR A 258 24.68 -8.51 -7.64
C THR A 258 24.82 -6.99 -7.76
N LEU A 259 25.95 -6.40 -7.35
CA LEU A 259 26.13 -4.95 -7.40
C LEU A 259 26.17 -4.39 -8.84
N PRO A 260 26.90 -5.00 -9.80
CA PRO A 260 26.80 -4.61 -11.21
C PRO A 260 25.38 -4.71 -11.78
N ALA A 261 24.63 -5.76 -11.43
CA ALA A 261 23.24 -5.92 -11.87
C ALA A 261 22.33 -4.80 -11.34
N MET A 262 22.43 -4.45 -10.05
CA MET A 262 21.69 -3.32 -9.47
C MET A 262 21.98 -1.99 -10.18
N VAL A 263 23.25 -1.73 -10.48
CA VAL A 263 23.64 -0.51 -11.21
C VAL A 263 23.05 -0.50 -12.62
N ALA A 264 23.04 -1.66 -13.30
CA ALA A 264 22.44 -1.81 -14.62
C ALA A 264 20.91 -1.64 -14.60
N GLU A 265 20.23 -2.08 -13.54
CA GLU A 265 18.77 -1.95 -13.37
C GLU A 265 18.33 -0.54 -12.97
N THR A 266 19.24 0.30 -12.47
CA THR A 266 18.92 1.64 -11.93
C THR A 266 18.09 2.53 -12.89
N PRO A 267 18.42 2.65 -14.20
CA PRO A 267 17.58 3.41 -15.12
C PRO A 267 16.16 2.85 -15.26
N GLY A 268 16.03 1.52 -15.32
CA GLY A 268 14.74 0.84 -15.40
C GLY A 268 13.90 1.09 -14.15
N MET A 269 14.51 0.96 -12.97
CA MET A 269 13.88 1.26 -11.68
C MET A 269 13.38 2.71 -11.60
N LEU A 270 14.18 3.69 -12.01
CA LEU A 270 13.77 5.10 -12.01
C LEU A 270 12.56 5.34 -12.92
N MET A 271 12.57 4.75 -14.12
CA MET A 271 11.42 4.82 -15.03
C MET A 271 10.21 4.09 -14.46
N GLY A 272 10.41 2.96 -13.79
CA GLY A 272 9.32 2.21 -13.20
C GLY A 272 8.66 2.91 -12.03
N TRP A 273 9.38 3.75 -11.28
CA TRP A 273 8.77 4.66 -10.30
C TRP A 273 7.91 5.75 -10.97
N ALA A 274 8.27 6.22 -12.16
CA ALA A 274 7.43 7.14 -12.92
C ALA A 274 6.14 6.45 -13.39
N VAL A 275 6.21 5.20 -13.84
CA VAL A 275 5.03 4.37 -14.16
C VAL A 275 4.18 4.17 -12.91
N HIS A 276 4.78 3.80 -11.77
CA HIS A 276 4.09 3.67 -10.50
C HIS A 276 3.39 4.96 -10.04
N GLY A 277 4.01 6.12 -10.26
CA GLY A 277 3.38 7.41 -9.95
C GLY A 277 2.23 7.79 -10.90
N SER A 278 2.19 7.23 -12.11
CA SER A 278 1.20 7.60 -13.13
C SER A 278 -0.24 7.24 -12.75
N TYR A 279 -0.44 6.21 -11.92
CA TYR A 279 -1.76 5.79 -11.43
C TYR A 279 -2.43 6.82 -10.50
N LEU A 280 -1.66 7.78 -9.97
CA LEU A 280 -2.20 8.88 -9.19
C LEU A 280 -3.03 9.86 -10.04
N MET A 281 -2.84 9.81 -11.36
CA MET A 281 -3.61 10.60 -12.31
C MET A 281 -4.88 9.84 -12.74
N PRO A 282 -5.98 10.54 -13.07
CA PRO A 282 -7.13 9.91 -13.70
C PRO A 282 -6.72 9.10 -14.94
N GLY A 283 -7.27 7.91 -15.09
CA GLY A 283 -6.98 7.04 -16.23
C GLY A 283 -7.65 5.69 -16.13
N ASP A 284 -7.49 4.87 -17.17
CA ASP A 284 -8.26 3.65 -17.39
C ASP A 284 -8.15 2.64 -16.24
N GLY A 285 -7.04 2.62 -15.50
CA GLY A 285 -6.90 1.74 -14.33
C GLY A 285 -7.85 2.10 -13.20
N LEU A 286 -8.03 3.40 -12.90
CA LEU A 286 -8.99 3.85 -11.89
C LEU A 286 -10.42 3.54 -12.30
N ASP A 287 -10.72 3.73 -13.59
CA ASP A 287 -12.05 3.48 -14.13
C ASP A 287 -12.36 1.98 -14.21
N ALA A 288 -11.37 1.13 -14.51
CA ALA A 288 -11.48 -0.31 -14.46
C ALA A 288 -11.73 -0.80 -13.02
N GLY A 289 -10.97 -0.29 -12.05
CA GLY A 289 -11.16 -0.60 -10.63
C GLY A 289 -12.56 -0.22 -10.16
N GLU A 290 -13.00 1.02 -10.43
CA GLU A 290 -14.35 1.45 -10.07
C GLU A 290 -15.45 0.60 -10.72
N SER A 291 -15.33 0.36 -12.03
CA SER A 291 -16.32 -0.44 -12.78
C SER A 291 -16.41 -1.86 -12.23
N PHE A 292 -15.27 -2.45 -11.86
CA PHE A 292 -15.20 -3.76 -11.25
C PHE A 292 -15.89 -3.81 -9.89
N LEU A 293 -15.67 -2.81 -9.03
CA LEU A 293 -16.36 -2.72 -7.75
C LEU A 293 -17.87 -2.59 -7.95
N ARG A 294 -18.31 -1.69 -8.83
CA ARG A 294 -19.72 -1.47 -9.15
C ARG A 294 -20.44 -2.72 -9.66
N ALA A 295 -19.75 -3.55 -10.43
CA ALA A 295 -20.30 -4.81 -10.93
C ALA A 295 -20.61 -5.84 -9.81
N HIS A 296 -20.06 -5.64 -8.61
CA HIS A 296 -20.25 -6.52 -7.45
C HIS A 296 -21.19 -5.92 -6.39
N PHE A 297 -21.74 -4.75 -6.63
CA PHE A 297 -22.70 -4.13 -5.71
C PHE A 297 -24.07 -4.81 -5.80
N VAL A 298 -24.78 -4.82 -4.67
CA VAL A 298 -26.16 -5.32 -4.53
C VAL A 298 -27.17 -4.21 -4.33
#